data_AF-A0AAC9HNX6-F1
#
_entry.id   AF-A0AAC9HNX6-F1
#
_cell.length_a   1.000
_cell.length_b   1.000
_cell.length_c   1.000
_cell.angle_alpha   90.00
_cell.angle_beta   90.00
_cell.angle_gamma   90.00
#
_symmetry.space_group_name_H-M   'P 1'
#
loop_
_entity.id
_entity.type
_entity.pdbx_description
1 polymer ?
#
loop_
_entity_poly.entity_id
_entity_poly.type
_entity_poly.pdbx_seq_one_letter_code
_entity_poly.pdbx_strand_id
1 'polypeptide(L)'
;MVSGAAATETTLDSLETWRLPLGEHRLEVTATDTAGNVASAGADFTVTTSSVDLRSLVHRLRDGGEINRTSAVLLTSLLDTVRFMEQAGDHSSVERVLGVFGGIAARPAVVRDAALRELIAGDVTAIAESYR
;
A
#
# COMPACT_ATOMS: atom_id res chain seq x y z
N MET A 1 -45.78 19.41 5.51
CA MET A 1 -44.57 19.79 6.26
C MET A 1 -43.53 18.71 6.00
N VAL A 2 -42.66 18.89 5.01
CA VAL A 2 -41.59 17.94 4.71
C VAL A 2 -40.40 18.37 5.58
N SER A 3 -40.06 17.58 6.61
CA SER A 3 -38.86 17.84 7.41
C SER A 3 -37.69 17.25 6.65
N GLY A 4 -36.90 18.12 6.02
CA GLY A 4 -35.64 17.73 5.40
C GLY A 4 -34.65 17.35 6.50
N ALA A 5 -34.24 16.08 6.51
CA ALA A 5 -33.07 15.66 7.27
C ALA A 5 -31.87 16.47 6.77
N ALA A 6 -31.27 17.28 7.64
CA ALA A 6 -30.01 17.94 7.32
C ALA A 6 -28.93 16.85 7.26
N ALA A 7 -28.51 16.49 6.04
CA ALA A 7 -27.31 15.68 5.87
C ALA A 7 -26.14 16.44 6.48
N THR A 8 -25.70 16.02 7.66
CA THR A 8 -24.51 16.55 8.31
C THR A 8 -23.33 15.86 7.64
N GLU A 9 -22.68 16.57 6.72
CA GLU A 9 -21.43 16.11 6.12
C GLU A 9 -20.35 16.12 7.21
N THR A 10 -20.07 14.93 7.77
CA THR A 10 -18.98 14.75 8.72
C THR A 10 -17.74 14.35 7.95
N THR A 11 -16.82 15.29 7.79
CA THR A 11 -15.49 15.02 7.23
C THR A 11 -14.65 14.30 8.30
N LEU A 12 -14.18 13.09 8.01
CA LEU A 12 -13.18 12.42 8.85
C LEU A 12 -11.83 13.08 8.62
N ASP A 13 -11.24 13.68 9.68
CA ASP A 13 -10.06 14.56 9.56
C ASP A 13 -8.80 13.84 9.05
N SER A 14 -8.67 12.52 9.22
CA SER A 14 -7.64 11.70 8.57
C SER A 14 -7.82 10.22 8.92
N LEU A 15 -7.78 9.33 7.93
CA LEU A 15 -7.60 7.89 8.14
C LEU A 15 -6.20 7.50 7.68
N GLU A 16 -5.42 6.85 8.54
CA GLU A 16 -4.10 6.29 8.20
C GLU A 16 -4.24 5.03 7.33
N THR A 17 -4.71 5.20 6.10
CA THR A 17 -5.00 4.08 5.16
C THR A 17 -3.77 3.22 4.84
N TRP A 18 -2.56 3.76 4.99
CA TRP A 18 -1.30 3.02 4.84
C TRP A 18 -1.06 1.95 5.93
N ARG A 19 -1.87 1.92 6.99
CA ARG A 19 -1.82 0.90 8.05
C ARG A 19 -2.84 -0.22 7.85
N LEU A 20 -3.74 -0.07 6.88
CA LEU A 20 -4.69 -1.12 6.54
C LEU A 20 -3.97 -2.22 5.76
N PRO A 21 -4.25 -3.51 6.05
CA PRO A 21 -3.83 -4.60 5.18
C PRO A 21 -4.27 -4.38 3.74
N LEU A 22 -3.53 -4.91 2.78
CA LEU A 22 -3.96 -4.89 1.38
C LEU A 22 -5.25 -5.70 1.20
N GLY A 23 -6.09 -5.29 0.27
CA GLY A 23 -7.35 -5.96 -0.06
C GLY A 23 -8.59 -5.10 0.17
N GLU A 24 -9.75 -5.75 0.13
CA GLU A 24 -11.07 -5.13 0.26
C GLU A 24 -11.35 -4.71 1.71
N HIS A 25 -11.76 -3.46 1.89
CA HIS A 25 -12.24 -2.92 3.15
C HIS A 25 -13.60 -2.26 2.96
N ARG A 26 -14.39 -2.25 4.03
CA ARG A 26 -15.67 -1.56 4.06
C ARG A 26 -15.65 -0.51 5.16
N LEU A 27 -15.80 0.75 4.77
CA LEU A 27 -16.05 1.83 5.71
C LEU A 27 -17.55 1.84 6.03
N GLU A 28 -17.93 1.62 7.29
CA GLU A 28 -19.30 1.70 7.76
C GLU A 28 -19.49 2.95 8.63
N VAL A 29 -20.42 3.80 8.25
CA VAL A 29 -20.79 5.03 8.97
C VAL A 29 -22.19 4.86 9.52
N THR A 30 -22.35 5.01 10.84
CA THR A 30 -23.66 5.05 11.49
C THR A 30 -23.88 6.43 12.09
N ALA A 31 -24.96 7.08 11.69
CA ALA A 31 -25.37 8.38 12.22
C ALA A 31 -26.70 8.22 12.96
N THR A 32 -26.82 8.89 14.11
CA THR A 32 -28.09 9.03 14.83
C THR A 32 -28.44 10.51 14.87
N ASP A 33 -29.64 10.88 14.42
CA ASP A 33 -30.11 12.26 14.50
C ASP A 33 -30.62 12.62 15.91
N THR A 34 -30.86 13.90 16.16
CA THR A 34 -31.37 14.39 17.46
C THR A 34 -32.76 13.84 17.81
N ALA A 35 -33.51 13.34 16.83
CA ALA A 35 -34.82 12.70 17.03
C ALA A 35 -34.69 11.19 17.33
N GLY A 36 -33.48 10.64 17.31
CA GLY A 36 -33.20 9.22 17.57
C GLY A 36 -33.30 8.33 16.33
N ASN A 37 -33.43 8.89 15.13
CA ASN A 37 -33.40 8.09 13.90
C ASN A 37 -31.97 7.66 13.61
N VAL A 38 -31.77 6.38 13.36
CA VAL A 38 -30.48 5.79 13.01
C VAL A 38 -30.44 5.54 11.51
N ALA A 39 -29.39 5.98 10.85
CA ALA A 39 -29.09 5.68 9.46
C ALA A 39 -27.66 5.12 9.35
N SER A 40 -27.47 4.10 8.52
CA SER A 40 -26.15 3.57 8.18
C SER A 40 -25.87 3.70 6.68
N ALA A 41 -24.62 3.97 6.35
CA ALA A 41 -24.10 4.00 5.00
C ALA A 41 -22.76 3.28 4.96
N GLY A 42 -22.50 2.56 3.87
CA GLY A 42 -21.25 1.83 3.66
C GLY A 42 -20.60 2.23 2.34
N ALA A 43 -19.28 2.30 2.33
CA ALA A 43 -18.48 2.42 1.11
C ALA A 43 -17.41 1.33 1.11
N ASP A 44 -17.36 0.56 0.03
CA ASP A 44 -16.32 -0.43 -0.20
C ASP A 44 -15.12 0.24 -0.89
N PHE A 45 -13.91 -0.08 -0.46
CA PHE A 45 -12.66 0.40 -1.05
C PHE A 45 -11.56 -0.64 -0.97
N THR A 46 -10.70 -0.70 -1.98
CA THR A 46 -9.56 -1.62 -2.02
C THR A 46 -8.28 -0.86 -1.66
N VAL A 47 -7.51 -1.39 -0.72
CA VAL A 47 -6.13 -0.93 -0.47
C VAL A 47 -5.21 -1.76 -1.35
N THR A 48 -4.50 -1.10 -2.26
CA THR A 48 -3.52 -1.73 -3.14
C THR A 48 -2.13 -1.13 -2.92
N THR A 49 -1.12 -1.80 -3.46
CA THR A 49 0.25 -1.31 -3.49
C THR A 49 0.84 -1.56 -4.87
N SER A 50 1.87 -0.81 -5.22
CA SER A 50 2.48 -0.85 -6.56
C SER A 50 4.00 -0.81 -6.49
N SER A 51 4.66 -1.12 -7.61
CA SER A 51 6.11 -0.97 -7.76
C SER A 51 6.58 0.48 -7.53
N VAL A 52 5.71 1.46 -7.79
CA VAL A 52 5.95 2.89 -7.51
C VAL A 52 5.92 3.19 -6.01
N ASP A 53 5.01 2.57 -5.27
CA ASP A 53 4.91 2.71 -3.81
C ASP A 53 6.13 2.10 -3.13
N LEU A 54 6.55 0.89 -3.54
CA LEU A 54 7.80 0.26 -3.08
C LEU A 54 9.02 1.15 -3.36
N ARG A 55 9.07 1.82 -4.51
CA ARG A 55 10.18 2.72 -4.85
C ARG A 55 10.22 3.92 -3.91
N SER A 56 9.06 4.48 -3.59
CA SER A 56 8.91 5.56 -2.63
C SER A 56 9.30 5.13 -1.21
N LEU A 57 8.93 3.91 -0.81
CA LEU A 57 9.34 3.30 0.45
C LEU A 57 10.87 3.15 0.52
N VAL A 58 11.52 2.61 -0.51
CA VAL A 58 12.99 2.48 -0.57
C VAL A 58 13.68 3.83 -0.39
N HIS A 59 13.18 4.90 -1.01
CA HIS A 59 13.71 6.25 -0.81
C HIS A 59 13.56 6.71 0.65
N ARG A 60 12.38 6.53 1.25
CA ARG A 60 12.13 6.86 2.66
C ARG A 60 13.04 6.08 3.60
N LEU A 61 13.20 4.78 3.39
CA LEU A 61 14.08 3.94 4.21
C LEU A 61 15.53 4.38 4.12
N ARG A 62 15.97 4.82 2.94
CA ARG A 62 17.32 5.36 2.76
C ARG A 62 17.48 6.70 3.48
N ASP A 63 16.52 7.59 3.34
CA ASP A 63 16.58 8.91 3.98
C ASP A 63 16.45 8.81 5.51
N GLY A 64 15.74 7.79 6.02
CA GLY A 64 15.68 7.42 7.44
C GLY A 64 16.89 6.63 7.96
N GLY A 65 17.82 6.21 7.09
CA GLY A 65 19.01 5.45 7.48
C GLY A 65 18.80 3.96 7.75
N GLU A 66 17.60 3.43 7.48
CA GLU A 66 17.26 2.01 7.65
C GLU A 66 17.98 1.10 6.64
N ILE A 67 18.31 1.66 5.47
CA ILE A 67 19.11 1.03 4.44
C ILE A 67 20.25 1.95 4.01
N ASN A 68 21.40 1.37 3.64
CA ASN A 68 22.53 2.16 3.12
C ASN A 68 22.30 2.60 1.66
N ARG A 69 23.10 3.57 1.19
CA ARG A 69 22.99 4.13 -0.18
C ARG A 69 23.15 3.06 -1.27
N THR A 70 24.08 2.13 -1.12
CA THR A 70 24.34 1.09 -2.13
C THR A 70 23.14 0.15 -2.26
N SER A 71 22.59 -0.30 -1.14
CA SER A 71 21.37 -1.10 -1.06
C SER A 71 20.18 -0.37 -1.69
N ALA A 72 20.02 0.93 -1.39
CA ALA A 72 18.96 1.74 -1.96
C ALA A 72 19.07 1.83 -3.49
N VAL A 73 20.26 2.08 -4.03
CA VAL A 73 20.48 2.13 -5.50
C VAL A 73 20.12 0.78 -6.15
N LEU A 74 20.59 -0.33 -5.58
CA LEU A 74 20.29 -1.67 -6.09
C LEU A 74 18.78 -1.94 -6.12
N LEU A 75 18.11 -1.69 -5.00
CA LEU A 75 16.67 -1.92 -4.87
C LEU A 75 15.86 -1.01 -5.82
N THR A 76 16.23 0.27 -5.95
CA THR A 76 15.60 1.17 -6.92
C THR A 76 15.81 0.71 -8.36
N SER A 77 17.01 0.24 -8.74
CA SER A 77 17.26 -0.27 -10.10
C SER A 77 16.42 -1.51 -10.46
N LEU A 78 16.17 -2.38 -9.48
CA LEU A 78 15.27 -3.53 -9.69
C LEU A 78 13.83 -3.06 -9.91
N LEU A 79 13.35 -2.07 -9.16
CA LEU A 79 12.01 -1.50 -9.35
C LEU A 79 11.87 -0.72 -10.65
N ASP A 80 12.92 -0.02 -11.10
CA ASP A 80 12.93 0.63 -12.41
C ASP A 80 12.85 -0.43 -13.54
N THR A 81 13.48 -1.60 -13.34
CA THR A 81 13.38 -2.74 -14.27
C THR A 81 11.97 -3.33 -14.26
N VAL A 82 11.35 -3.52 -13.08
CA VAL A 82 9.95 -3.96 -12.96
C VAL A 82 9.05 -3.03 -13.75
N ARG A 83 9.17 -1.70 -13.54
CA ARG A 83 8.37 -0.70 -14.23
C ARG A 83 8.53 -0.71 -15.75
N PHE A 84 9.74 -1.01 -16.24
CA PHE A 84 9.97 -1.19 -17.66
C PHE A 84 9.24 -2.42 -18.21
N MET A 85 9.28 -3.54 -17.49
CA MET A 85 8.59 -4.78 -17.89
C MET A 85 7.06 -4.67 -17.78
N GLU A 86 6.55 -3.95 -16.78
CA GLU A 86 5.12 -3.62 -16.66
C GLU A 86 4.61 -2.88 -17.91
N GLN A 87 5.37 -1.88 -18.39
CA GLN A 87 5.03 -1.14 -19.61
C GLN A 87 5.11 -2.00 -20.87
N ALA A 88 5.96 -3.02 -20.87
CA ALA A 88 6.07 -3.99 -21.95
C ALA A 88 5.01 -5.09 -21.89
N GLY A 89 4.24 -5.20 -20.80
CA GLY A 89 3.28 -6.28 -20.56
C GLY A 89 3.92 -7.64 -20.25
N ASP A 90 5.20 -7.69 -19.87
CA ASP A 90 5.92 -8.94 -19.57
C ASP A 90 5.74 -9.34 -18.10
N HIS A 91 4.56 -9.90 -17.80
CA HIS A 91 4.15 -10.27 -16.44
C HIS A 91 5.10 -11.30 -15.79
N SER A 92 5.54 -12.32 -16.53
CA SER A 92 6.43 -13.35 -15.99
C SER A 92 7.80 -12.80 -15.59
N SER A 93 8.32 -11.81 -16.33
CA SER A 93 9.54 -11.12 -15.95
C SER A 93 9.32 -10.16 -14.77
N VAL A 94 8.15 -9.52 -14.67
CA VAL A 94 7.78 -8.71 -13.49
C VAL A 94 7.82 -9.55 -12.22
N GLU A 95 7.11 -10.68 -12.19
CA GLU A 95 7.10 -11.59 -11.02
C GLU A 95 8.53 -12.03 -10.63
N ARG A 96 9.34 -12.39 -11.63
CA ARG A 96 10.72 -12.84 -11.40
C ARG A 96 11.58 -11.75 -10.77
N VAL A 97 11.53 -10.53 -11.30
CA VAL A 97 12.34 -9.41 -10.81
C VAL A 97 11.84 -8.92 -9.45
N LEU A 98 10.52 -8.91 -9.21
CA LEU A 98 9.94 -8.66 -7.89
C LEU A 98 10.41 -9.68 -6.85
N GLY A 99 10.49 -10.97 -7.22
CA GLY A 99 11.06 -12.01 -6.37
C GLY A 99 12.53 -11.75 -6.01
N VAL A 100 13.34 -11.28 -6.97
CA VAL A 100 14.74 -10.89 -6.72
C VAL A 100 14.82 -9.68 -5.78
N PHE A 101 13.98 -8.66 -6.00
CA PHE A 101 13.88 -7.50 -5.12
C PHE A 101 13.53 -7.92 -3.68
N GLY A 102 12.48 -8.73 -3.51
CA GLY A 102 12.05 -9.24 -2.20
C GLY A 102 13.14 -10.06 -1.51
N GLY A 103 13.82 -10.94 -2.25
CA GLY A 103 14.92 -11.75 -1.72
C GLY A 103 16.15 -10.94 -1.28
N ILE A 104 16.40 -9.78 -1.89
CA ILE A 104 17.45 -8.84 -1.45
C ILE A 104 16.98 -8.06 -0.23
N ALA A 105 15.76 -7.51 -0.25
CA ALA A 105 15.19 -6.74 0.84
C ALA A 105 15.03 -7.56 2.13
N ALA A 106 14.75 -8.87 2.02
CA ALA A 106 14.64 -9.77 3.16
C ALA A 106 15.94 -9.98 3.96
N ARG A 107 17.09 -9.51 3.45
CA ARG A 107 18.39 -9.67 4.11
C ARG A 107 18.54 -8.64 5.24
N PRO A 108 18.87 -9.04 6.48
CA PRO A 108 19.13 -8.12 7.59
C PRO A 108 20.27 -7.11 7.33
N ALA A 109 21.20 -7.47 6.42
CA ALA A 109 22.29 -6.59 5.99
C ALA A 109 21.82 -5.48 5.04
N VAL A 110 20.64 -5.62 4.44
CA VAL A 110 20.03 -4.65 3.51
C VAL A 110 19.00 -3.81 4.27
N VAL A 111 18.02 -4.46 4.91
CA VAL A 111 16.99 -3.83 5.74
C VAL A 111 17.15 -4.35 7.16
N ARG A 112 17.50 -3.45 8.09
CA ARG A 112 17.88 -3.83 9.46
C ARG A 112 16.67 -4.24 10.29
N ASP A 113 15.58 -3.50 10.17
CA ASP A 113 14.34 -3.74 10.89
C ASP A 113 13.60 -4.97 10.34
N ALA A 114 13.10 -5.83 11.23
CA ALA A 114 12.38 -7.05 10.84
C ALA A 114 10.94 -6.77 10.36
N ALA A 115 10.23 -5.83 11.00
CA ALA A 115 8.89 -5.45 10.61
C ALA A 115 8.89 -4.77 9.23
N LEU A 116 9.92 -3.97 8.90
CA LEU A 116 10.07 -3.43 7.55
C LEU A 116 10.32 -4.51 6.50
N ARG A 117 11.05 -5.57 6.84
CA ARG A 117 11.25 -6.70 5.91
C ARG A 117 9.96 -7.47 5.66
N GLU A 118 9.15 -7.68 6.69
CA GLU A 118 7.83 -8.31 6.57
C GLU A 118 6.87 -7.46 5.75
N LEU A 119 6.84 -6.14 5.99
CA LEU A 119 6.05 -5.20 5.18
C LEU A 119 6.44 -5.28 3.70
N ILE A 120 7.73 -5.16 3.39
CA ILE A 120 8.21 -5.24 2.01
C ILE A 120 7.88 -6.59 1.38
N ALA A 121 8.01 -7.69 2.13
CA ALA A 121 7.66 -9.02 1.62
C ALA A 121 6.17 -9.13 1.29
N GLY A 122 5.29 -8.60 2.15
CA GLY A 122 3.85 -8.52 1.90
C GLY A 122 3.52 -7.72 0.64
N ASP A 123 4.12 -6.54 0.49
CA ASP A 123 3.95 -5.69 -0.69
C ASP A 123 4.41 -6.39 -1.97
N VAL A 124 5.59 -7.03 -1.94
CA VAL A 124 6.12 -7.79 -3.08
C VAL A 124 5.19 -8.92 -3.48
N THR A 125 4.67 -9.68 -2.51
CA THR A 125 3.71 -10.75 -2.78
C THR A 125 2.44 -10.22 -3.41
N ALA A 126 1.84 -9.17 -2.84
CA ALA A 126 0.60 -8.60 -3.35
C ALA A 126 0.75 -8.02 -4.76
N ILE A 127 1.87 -7.33 -5.04
CA ILE A 127 2.16 -6.83 -6.40
C ILE A 127 2.34 -8.01 -7.35
N ALA A 128 3.12 -9.03 -6.99
CA ALA A 128 3.34 -10.19 -7.86
C ALA A 128 2.02 -10.92 -8.17
N GLU A 129 1.13 -11.07 -7.19
CA GLU A 129 -0.19 -11.68 -7.39
C GLU A 129 -1.09 -10.90 -8.35
N SER A 130 -0.90 -9.58 -8.48
CA SER A 130 -1.65 -8.77 -9.45
C SER A 130 -1.30 -9.03 -10.92
N TYR A 131 -0.18 -9.73 -11.19
CA TYR A 131 0.30 -10.05 -12.55
C TYR A 131 0.04 -11.49 -13.00
N ARG A 132 -0.54 -12.32 -12.13
CA ARG A 132 -0.84 -13.73 -12.38
C ARG A 132 -2.19 -13.91 -13.10
#